data_AF-A0A2E5SQB9-F1
#
_entry.id   AF-A0A2E5SQB9-F1
#
_cell.length_a   1.000
_cell.length_b   1.000
_cell.length_c   1.000
_cell.angle_alpha   90.00
_cell.angle_beta   90.00
_cell.angle_gamma   90.00
#
_symmetry.space_group_name_H-M   'P 1'
#
loop_
_entity.id
_entity.type
_entity.pdbx_description
1 polymer ?
#
loop_
_entity_poly.entity_id
_entity_poly.type
_entity_poly.pdbx_seq_one_letter_code
_entity_poly.pdbx_strand_id
1 'polypeptide(L)'
;MSPAKRQSTQLATADLDNPLYYLENMETVLGWVQSHHGDLLTAEELDRLASFHTLSMPARALLTRMVMRTGDLFRSDKLKYPELGVPEARALDEIMEAGWLDTDPLLSLDELFRLFTLGELRPAMEPLLKAAGEPANLPKGRMRDALLLRFPDPLIVADWLGQHARPVIRLKTMALFDRVRLMFFGNLRQSWSDFVLVELGHQQYEPVTFTPDSRAFQYRSEVDLYLAMHQCREWLDQGVLAHEVWQAVPAPSDNAWLTSRRDRLLLELGRQAERQGERKLALEAFASSGHREARLKQLRLLERMKRHQEAWAIASEWQNQELSDAEAQGLARILKRLASRLGEIPPPPPEQPLIREITFTLPKPEVGSVEYAVRDHLYRDEAPVLYVENTLINGLFGLLCWQTIFAPVPGAFFHPFHVGPADLTREDFVSRRKGSFEQCFARLADGSYRERILANYRAKQGTTNPFVIWPVITEELLSLALDCLPPADLERLFRRLLLNIREHRSGFPDLIRFLPNAAEPDKRYEMIEVKGPGDRLQDHQIRWLEFFAVEGIPASVCYVRWQASEAME
;
A
#
# COMPACT_ATOMS: atom_id res chain seq x y z
N MET A 1 -9.37 -2.77 -49.08
CA MET A 1 -8.30 -3.17 -48.14
C MET A 1 -7.83 -1.92 -47.44
N SER A 2 -8.38 -1.65 -46.24
CA SER A 2 -7.97 -0.51 -45.41
C SER A 2 -6.72 -0.90 -44.62
N PRO A 3 -5.72 -0.02 -44.47
CA PRO A 3 -4.56 -0.33 -43.65
C PRO A 3 -4.99 -0.30 -42.18
N ALA A 4 -4.85 -1.43 -41.50
CA ALA A 4 -4.99 -1.52 -40.06
C ALA A 4 -4.01 -0.51 -39.42
N LYS A 5 -4.55 0.50 -38.73
CA LYS A 5 -3.76 1.34 -37.82
C LYS A 5 -3.13 0.39 -36.80
N ARG A 6 -1.79 0.33 -36.78
CA ARG A 6 -1.05 -0.22 -35.64
C ARG A 6 -1.53 0.53 -34.40
N GLN A 7 -2.25 -0.15 -33.51
CA GLN A 7 -2.51 0.36 -32.16
C GLN A 7 -1.15 0.58 -31.49
N SER A 8 -0.83 1.82 -31.15
CA SER A 8 0.36 2.11 -30.35
C SER A 8 0.16 1.49 -28.96
N THR A 9 1.02 0.55 -28.61
CA THR A 9 1.02 -0.16 -27.32
C THR A 9 1.55 0.67 -26.15
N GLN A 10 1.87 1.95 -26.37
CA GLN A 10 2.25 2.91 -25.33
C GLN A 10 1.15 3.96 -25.18
N LEU A 11 0.59 4.10 -23.97
CA LEU A 11 -0.13 5.32 -23.61
C LEU A 11 0.87 6.46 -23.72
N ALA A 12 0.58 7.43 -24.59
CA ALA A 12 1.26 8.71 -24.55
C ALA A 12 0.76 9.47 -23.33
N THR A 13 1.66 10.03 -22.55
CA THR A 13 1.32 10.90 -21.43
C THR A 13 1.13 12.33 -21.93
N ALA A 14 0.31 13.13 -21.26
CA ALA A 14 0.03 14.50 -21.64
C ALA A 14 1.26 15.40 -21.46
N ASP A 15 1.34 16.47 -22.26
CA ASP A 15 2.35 17.51 -22.07
C ASP A 15 1.95 18.42 -20.91
N LEU A 16 2.79 18.57 -19.90
CA LEU A 16 2.50 19.40 -18.72
C LEU A 16 2.45 20.89 -19.03
N ASP A 17 3.06 21.32 -20.14
CA ASP A 17 2.93 22.69 -20.62
C ASP A 17 1.54 22.96 -21.21
N ASN A 18 0.75 21.91 -21.48
CA ASN A 18 -0.67 22.03 -21.80
C ASN A 18 -1.49 22.28 -20.52
N PRO A 19 -2.18 23.43 -20.38
CA PRO A 19 -3.01 23.72 -19.21
C PRO A 19 -4.18 22.75 -19.03
N LEU A 20 -4.49 21.93 -20.04
CA LEU A 20 -5.54 20.90 -20.03
C LEU A 20 -4.99 19.46 -19.95
N TYR A 21 -3.72 19.27 -19.54
CA TYR A 21 -3.09 17.93 -19.42
C TYR A 21 -3.97 16.91 -18.66
N TYR A 22 -4.70 17.37 -17.63
CA TYR A 22 -5.58 16.54 -16.83
C TYR A 22 -6.78 15.98 -17.62
N LEU A 23 -7.28 16.71 -18.62
CA LEU A 23 -8.33 16.25 -19.51
C LEU A 23 -7.79 15.17 -20.46
N GLU A 24 -6.62 15.39 -21.04
CA GLU A 24 -5.97 14.39 -21.91
C GLU A 24 -5.71 13.07 -21.18
N ASN A 25 -5.30 13.15 -19.91
CA ASN A 25 -5.12 11.98 -19.05
C ASN A 25 -6.44 11.26 -18.76
N MET A 26 -7.50 12.01 -18.44
CA MET A 26 -8.85 11.44 -18.29
C MET A 26 -9.29 10.74 -19.58
N GLU A 27 -9.21 11.40 -20.73
CA GLU A 27 -9.60 10.84 -22.03
C GLU A 27 -8.78 9.58 -22.38
N THR A 28 -7.50 9.57 -22.04
CA THR A 28 -6.62 8.40 -22.21
C THR A 28 -7.06 7.22 -21.36
N VAL A 29 -7.39 7.44 -20.08
CA VAL A 29 -7.90 6.39 -19.19
C VAL A 29 -9.25 5.87 -19.66
N LEU A 30 -10.18 6.76 -20.02
CA LEU A 30 -11.49 6.36 -20.53
C LEU A 30 -11.35 5.51 -21.79
N GLY A 31 -10.54 5.95 -22.75
CA GLY A 31 -10.27 5.22 -23.99
C GLY A 31 -9.60 3.86 -23.75
N TRP A 32 -8.67 3.77 -22.79
CA TRP A 32 -8.05 2.50 -22.40
C TRP A 32 -9.09 1.53 -21.83
N VAL A 33 -9.89 1.97 -20.87
CA VAL A 33 -10.91 1.12 -20.23
C VAL A 33 -11.98 0.68 -21.22
N GLN A 34 -12.47 1.58 -22.08
CA GLN A 34 -13.45 1.22 -23.11
C GLN A 34 -12.91 0.19 -24.11
N SER A 35 -11.63 0.27 -24.47
CA SER A 35 -11.01 -0.64 -25.45
C SER A 35 -10.57 -1.98 -24.87
N HIS A 36 -10.02 -2.00 -23.65
CA HIS A 36 -9.43 -3.21 -23.05
C HIS A 36 -10.33 -3.91 -22.03
N HIS A 37 -11.31 -3.20 -21.49
CA HIS A 37 -12.19 -3.69 -20.40
C HIS A 37 -13.66 -3.34 -20.62
N GLY A 38 -14.05 -2.94 -21.84
CA GLY A 38 -15.43 -2.57 -22.16
C GLY A 38 -16.43 -3.70 -21.96
N ASP A 39 -15.97 -4.96 -22.04
CA ASP A 39 -16.75 -6.16 -21.75
C ASP A 39 -17.16 -6.29 -20.28
N LEU A 40 -16.51 -5.57 -19.37
CA LEU A 40 -16.82 -5.56 -17.95
C LEU A 40 -17.81 -4.46 -17.56
N LEU A 41 -18.18 -3.58 -18.50
CA LEU A 41 -19.12 -2.48 -18.30
C LEU A 41 -20.52 -2.87 -18.79
N THR A 42 -21.56 -2.29 -18.17
CA THR A 42 -22.93 -2.42 -18.72
C THR A 42 -23.11 -1.53 -19.95
N ALA A 43 -24.17 -1.79 -20.72
CA ALA A 43 -24.56 -0.92 -21.82
C ALA A 43 -24.78 0.54 -21.35
N GLU A 44 -25.45 0.74 -20.21
CA GLU A 44 -25.69 2.07 -19.64
C GLU A 44 -24.39 2.78 -19.24
N GLU A 45 -23.43 2.04 -18.67
CA GLU A 45 -22.11 2.60 -18.31
C GLU A 45 -21.32 2.98 -19.57
N LEU A 46 -21.33 2.13 -20.60
CA LEU A 46 -20.69 2.42 -21.89
C LEU A 46 -21.30 3.64 -22.58
N ASP A 47 -22.63 3.73 -22.61
CA ASP A 47 -23.36 4.87 -23.17
C ASP A 47 -23.07 6.16 -22.39
N ARG A 48 -22.97 6.06 -21.06
CA ARG A 48 -22.58 7.19 -20.21
C ARG A 48 -21.15 7.64 -20.51
N LEU A 49 -20.20 6.72 -20.66
CA LEU A 49 -18.83 7.08 -21.07
C LEU A 49 -18.77 7.65 -22.49
N ALA A 50 -19.59 7.15 -23.42
CA ALA A 50 -19.67 7.70 -24.77
C ALA A 50 -20.21 9.14 -24.77
N SER A 51 -21.22 9.44 -23.94
CA SER A 51 -21.77 10.80 -23.82
C SER A 51 -20.81 11.80 -23.16
N PHE A 52 -19.74 11.34 -22.49
CA PHE A 52 -18.67 12.24 -22.07
C PHE A 52 -18.04 12.93 -23.29
N HIS A 53 -17.78 12.18 -24.36
CA HIS A 53 -17.16 12.72 -25.58
C HIS A 53 -18.07 13.60 -26.42
N THR A 54 -19.38 13.60 -26.16
CA THR A 54 -20.33 14.51 -26.84
C THR A 54 -20.34 15.91 -26.26
N LEU A 55 -19.84 16.08 -25.02
CA LEU A 55 -19.66 17.39 -24.39
C LEU A 55 -18.56 18.19 -25.10
N SER A 56 -18.68 19.51 -25.09
CA SER A 56 -17.63 20.44 -25.51
C SER A 56 -16.37 20.26 -24.66
N MET A 57 -15.20 20.62 -25.22
CA MET A 57 -13.94 20.51 -24.50
C MET A 57 -13.95 21.23 -23.14
N PRO A 58 -14.45 22.49 -23.01
CA PRO A 58 -14.55 23.14 -21.70
C PRO A 58 -15.44 22.41 -20.70
N ALA A 59 -16.56 21.82 -21.15
CA ALA A 59 -17.45 21.02 -20.31
C ALA A 59 -16.77 19.71 -19.85
N ARG A 60 -16.06 19.01 -20.75
CA ARG A 60 -15.27 17.82 -20.38
C ARG A 60 -14.16 18.15 -19.38
N ALA A 61 -13.45 19.26 -19.59
CA ALA A 61 -12.41 19.72 -18.67
C ALA A 61 -12.99 20.06 -17.28
N LEU A 62 -14.09 20.82 -17.22
CA LEU A 62 -14.74 21.14 -15.94
C LEU A 62 -15.25 19.88 -15.22
N LEU A 63 -15.90 18.96 -15.94
CA LEU A 63 -16.35 17.69 -15.37
C LEU A 63 -15.16 16.88 -14.83
N THR A 64 -14.05 16.83 -15.58
CA THR A 64 -12.81 16.18 -15.14
C THR A 64 -12.27 16.81 -13.85
N ARG A 65 -12.24 18.16 -13.75
CA ARG A 65 -11.84 18.86 -12.52
C ARG A 65 -12.72 18.48 -11.33
N MET A 66 -14.03 18.31 -11.54
CA MET A 66 -14.94 17.89 -10.48
C MET A 66 -14.66 16.44 -10.06
N VAL A 67 -14.48 15.52 -11.01
CA VAL A 67 -14.16 14.10 -10.74
C VAL A 67 -12.83 13.93 -10.00
N MET A 68 -11.83 14.76 -10.29
CA MET A 68 -10.51 14.70 -9.64
C MET A 68 -10.48 15.28 -8.22
N ARG A 69 -11.49 16.06 -7.83
CA ARG A 69 -11.57 16.66 -6.49
C ARG A 69 -12.20 15.68 -5.51
N THR A 70 -11.88 15.86 -4.22
CA THR A 70 -12.46 15.04 -3.16
C THR A 70 -13.95 15.35 -2.98
N GLY A 71 -14.76 14.29 -2.98
CA GLY A 71 -16.21 14.37 -2.83
C GLY A 71 -16.95 14.57 -4.15
N ASP A 72 -18.27 14.47 -4.10
CA ASP A 72 -19.18 14.59 -5.24
C ASP A 72 -20.01 15.88 -5.23
N LEU A 73 -19.97 16.64 -4.13
CA LEU A 73 -20.70 17.88 -3.92
C LEU A 73 -19.83 19.12 -4.11
N PHE A 74 -20.31 20.05 -4.93
CA PHE A 74 -19.58 21.27 -5.27
C PHE A 74 -20.47 22.50 -5.17
N ARG A 75 -19.86 23.59 -4.70
CA ARG A 75 -20.44 24.93 -4.85
C ARG A 75 -20.10 25.48 -6.23
N SER A 76 -21.13 25.80 -7.02
CA SER A 76 -20.98 26.36 -8.37
C SER A 76 -20.10 27.61 -8.39
N ASP A 77 -20.22 28.49 -7.39
CA ASP A 77 -19.43 29.71 -7.25
C ASP A 77 -17.93 29.48 -6.94
N LYS A 78 -17.56 28.26 -6.55
CA LYS A 78 -16.19 27.86 -6.20
C LYS A 78 -15.48 27.08 -7.31
N LEU A 79 -16.14 26.86 -8.44
CA LEU A 79 -15.52 26.31 -9.65
C LEU A 79 -14.94 27.47 -10.46
N LYS A 80 -13.62 27.65 -10.37
CA LYS A 80 -12.87 28.74 -11.02
C LYS A 80 -11.68 28.15 -11.77
N TYR A 81 -11.77 28.15 -13.09
CA TYR A 81 -10.83 27.49 -14.00
C TYR A 81 -10.66 28.37 -15.26
N PRO A 82 -9.79 29.41 -15.19
CA PRO A 82 -9.57 30.32 -16.31
C PRO A 82 -9.07 29.62 -17.58
N GLU A 83 -8.41 28.46 -17.43
CA GLU A 83 -7.88 27.66 -18.54
C GLU A 83 -8.96 27.13 -19.50
N LEU A 84 -10.23 27.14 -19.11
CA LEU A 84 -11.34 26.65 -19.95
C LEU A 84 -11.63 27.55 -21.17
N GLY A 85 -11.14 28.79 -21.18
CA GLY A 85 -11.33 29.75 -22.27
C GLY A 85 -12.77 30.26 -22.46
N VAL A 86 -13.70 29.85 -21.60
CA VAL A 86 -15.10 30.30 -21.54
C VAL A 86 -15.52 30.47 -20.08
N PRO A 87 -16.57 31.27 -19.78
CA PRO A 87 -17.11 31.34 -18.43
C PRO A 87 -17.53 29.95 -17.92
N GLU A 88 -17.17 29.60 -16.69
CA GLU A 88 -17.42 28.27 -16.12
C GLU A 88 -18.92 27.95 -16.05
N ALA A 89 -19.76 28.97 -15.90
CA ALA A 89 -21.21 28.83 -15.93
C ALA A 89 -21.71 28.18 -17.24
N ARG A 90 -21.14 28.56 -18.39
CA ARG A 90 -21.54 28.00 -19.69
C ARG A 90 -21.18 26.52 -19.81
N ALA A 91 -19.99 26.15 -19.34
CA ALA A 91 -19.57 24.76 -19.30
C ALA A 91 -20.44 23.96 -18.32
N LEU A 92 -20.79 24.56 -17.18
CA LEU A 92 -21.63 23.94 -16.17
C LEU A 92 -23.06 23.69 -16.66
N ASP A 93 -23.67 24.66 -17.35
CA ASP A 93 -25.01 24.54 -17.92
C ASP A 93 -25.08 23.37 -18.92
N GLU A 94 -24.06 23.22 -19.78
CA GLU A 94 -23.98 22.09 -20.71
C GLU A 94 -23.91 20.73 -19.99
N ILE A 95 -23.11 20.64 -18.92
CA ILE A 95 -22.98 19.42 -18.11
C ILE A 95 -24.33 19.09 -17.41
N MET A 96 -25.06 20.12 -16.96
CA MET A 96 -26.39 19.99 -16.36
C MET A 96 -27.42 19.49 -17.39
N GLU A 97 -27.48 20.11 -18.57
CA GLU A 97 -28.38 19.72 -19.67
C GLU A 97 -28.12 18.29 -20.14
N ALA A 98 -26.85 17.87 -20.18
CA ALA A 98 -26.45 16.50 -20.49
C ALA A 98 -26.69 15.51 -19.34
N GLY A 99 -27.23 15.96 -18.20
CA GLY A 99 -27.72 15.10 -17.11
C GLY A 99 -26.62 14.47 -16.26
N TRP A 100 -25.43 15.06 -16.21
CA TRP A 100 -24.31 14.59 -15.36
C TRP A 100 -24.43 15.05 -13.90
N LEU A 101 -25.24 16.09 -13.65
CA LEU A 101 -25.35 16.75 -12.37
C LEU A 101 -26.76 16.64 -11.80
N ASP A 102 -26.82 16.52 -10.48
CA ASP A 102 -27.98 16.87 -9.67
C ASP A 102 -27.86 18.33 -9.26
N THR A 103 -28.85 19.14 -9.62
CA THR A 103 -28.84 20.60 -9.42
C THR A 103 -29.39 21.01 -8.08
N ASP A 104 -30.17 20.12 -7.45
CA ASP A 104 -30.84 20.35 -6.18
C ASP A 104 -30.65 19.15 -5.24
N PRO A 105 -29.40 18.79 -4.93
CA PRO A 105 -29.13 17.63 -4.10
C PRO A 105 -29.64 17.84 -2.67
N LEU A 106 -30.24 16.79 -2.11
CA LEU A 106 -30.50 16.72 -0.68
C LEU A 106 -29.17 16.64 0.08
N LEU A 107 -28.97 17.54 1.04
CA LEU A 107 -27.78 17.66 1.86
C LEU A 107 -28.11 17.34 3.31
N SER A 108 -27.36 16.42 3.89
CA SER A 108 -27.25 16.26 5.34
C SER A 108 -26.62 17.50 5.98
N LEU A 109 -26.82 17.68 7.28
CA LEU A 109 -26.15 18.74 8.04
C LEU A 109 -24.62 18.63 7.96
N ASP A 110 -24.06 17.42 7.96
CA ASP A 110 -22.62 17.20 7.81
C ASP A 110 -22.09 17.71 6.45
N GLU A 111 -22.80 17.44 5.37
CA GLU A 111 -22.45 17.93 4.03
C GLU A 111 -22.61 19.46 3.94
N LEU A 112 -23.72 20.01 4.44
CA LEU A 112 -23.96 21.45 4.47
C LEU A 112 -22.85 22.18 5.22
N PHE A 113 -22.48 21.69 6.42
CA PHE A 113 -21.42 22.28 7.23
C PHE A 113 -20.04 22.09 6.59
N ARG A 114 -19.83 21.12 5.72
CA ARG A 114 -18.58 21.00 4.97
C ARG A 114 -18.46 22.06 3.88
N LEU A 115 -19.57 22.38 3.21
CA LEU A 115 -19.61 23.25 2.02
C LEU A 115 -19.67 24.75 2.33
N PHE A 116 -20.28 25.13 3.44
CA PHE A 116 -20.53 26.54 3.78
C PHE A 116 -19.71 27.02 4.97
N THR A 117 -19.37 28.30 4.97
CA THR A 117 -18.66 28.92 6.08
C THR A 117 -19.59 29.15 7.28
N LEU A 118 -19.04 29.32 8.47
CA LEU A 118 -19.85 29.60 9.66
C LEU A 118 -20.66 30.91 9.53
N GLY A 119 -20.11 31.91 8.84
CA GLY A 119 -20.80 33.18 8.58
C GLY A 119 -22.02 33.02 7.66
N GLU A 120 -21.93 32.13 6.67
CA GLU A 120 -23.06 31.82 5.78
C GLU A 120 -24.13 30.97 6.48
N LEU A 121 -23.73 30.07 7.39
CA LEU A 121 -24.65 29.18 8.11
C LEU A 121 -25.43 29.90 9.21
N ARG A 122 -24.77 30.79 9.97
CA ARG A 122 -25.31 31.34 11.22
C ARG A 122 -26.71 31.97 11.09
N PRO A 123 -27.02 32.80 10.07
CA PRO A 123 -28.34 33.42 9.96
C PRO A 123 -29.48 32.40 9.87
N ALA A 124 -29.26 31.29 9.19
CA ALA A 124 -30.25 30.23 9.02
C ALA A 124 -30.27 29.23 10.19
N MET A 125 -29.12 29.00 10.84
CA MET A 125 -29.00 28.05 11.94
C MET A 125 -29.45 28.63 13.29
N GLU A 126 -29.37 29.95 13.50
CA GLU A 126 -29.72 30.60 14.77
C GLU A 126 -31.17 30.31 15.24
N PRO A 127 -32.21 30.40 14.38
CA PRO A 127 -33.56 29.98 14.76
C PRO A 127 -33.65 28.50 15.18
N LEU A 128 -32.92 27.62 14.49
CA LEU A 128 -32.89 26.19 14.77
C LEU A 128 -32.19 25.89 16.10
N LEU A 129 -31.10 26.59 16.41
CA LEU A 129 -30.39 26.51 17.70
C LEU A 129 -31.29 26.98 18.84
N LYS A 130 -32.01 28.09 18.65
CA LYS A 130 -32.97 28.59 19.64
C LYS A 130 -34.08 27.57 19.90
N ALA A 131 -34.61 26.93 18.85
CA ALA A 131 -35.59 25.87 18.98
C ALA A 131 -35.03 24.60 19.68
N ALA A 132 -33.72 24.36 19.56
CA ALA A 132 -33.01 23.30 20.26
C ALA A 132 -32.60 23.66 21.70
N GLY A 133 -32.78 24.92 22.14
CA GLY A 133 -32.35 25.38 23.46
C GLY A 133 -30.85 25.62 23.58
N GLU A 134 -30.15 25.76 22.46
CA GLU A 134 -28.69 25.87 22.39
C GLU A 134 -28.22 27.33 22.22
N PRO A 135 -27.00 27.68 22.67
CA PRO A 135 -26.46 29.02 22.48
C PRO A 135 -26.32 29.40 21.00
N ALA A 136 -26.75 30.61 20.63
CA ALA A 136 -26.66 31.10 19.25
C ALA A 136 -25.22 31.21 18.71
N ASN A 137 -24.22 31.32 19.59
CA ASN A 137 -22.82 31.56 19.23
C ASN A 137 -21.89 30.35 19.36
N LEU A 138 -22.41 29.14 19.11
CA LEU A 138 -21.59 27.93 19.13
C LEU A 138 -20.51 27.92 18.03
N PRO A 139 -19.33 27.34 18.29
CA PRO A 139 -18.35 27.00 17.25
C PRO A 139 -18.95 26.02 16.23
N LYS A 140 -18.48 26.07 14.97
CA LYS A 140 -19.05 25.34 13.83
C LYS A 140 -19.29 23.84 14.09
N GLY A 141 -18.33 23.13 14.68
CA GLY A 141 -18.47 21.72 15.01
C GLY A 141 -19.54 21.44 16.07
N ARG A 142 -19.56 22.22 17.17
CA ARG A 142 -20.59 22.06 18.21
C ARG A 142 -21.98 22.46 17.74
N MET A 143 -22.07 23.49 16.89
CA MET A 143 -23.32 23.89 16.25
C MET A 143 -23.88 22.75 15.40
N ARG A 144 -23.03 22.10 14.60
CA ARG A 144 -23.41 20.94 13.80
C ARG A 144 -23.91 19.80 14.69
N ASP A 145 -23.13 19.39 15.69
CA ASP A 145 -23.45 18.23 16.54
C ASP A 145 -24.77 18.43 17.30
N ALA A 146 -25.02 19.66 17.77
CA ALA A 146 -26.25 20.02 18.47
C ALA A 146 -27.50 19.97 17.55
N LEU A 147 -27.35 20.40 16.29
CA LEU A 147 -28.45 20.40 15.32
C LEU A 147 -28.69 19.02 14.71
N LEU A 148 -27.63 18.23 14.49
CA LEU A 148 -27.69 16.92 13.84
C LEU A 148 -28.62 15.95 14.58
N LEU A 149 -28.65 16.01 15.92
CA LEU A 149 -29.51 15.16 16.74
C LEU A 149 -31.01 15.45 16.56
N ARG A 150 -31.36 16.66 16.15
CA ARG A 150 -32.76 17.14 16.10
C ARG A 150 -33.30 17.33 14.69
N PHE A 151 -32.42 17.53 13.72
CA PHE A 151 -32.76 17.71 12.31
C PHE A 151 -31.92 16.77 11.43
N PRO A 152 -32.11 15.44 11.55
CA PRO A 152 -31.29 14.46 10.84
C PRO A 152 -31.61 14.40 9.34
N ASP A 153 -32.80 14.84 8.93
CA ASP A 153 -33.30 14.67 7.57
C ASP A 153 -32.55 15.58 6.58
N PRO A 154 -32.02 15.02 5.47
CA PRO A 154 -31.41 15.81 4.40
C PRO A 154 -32.42 16.72 3.72
N LEU A 155 -32.02 17.97 3.44
CA LEU A 155 -32.83 18.97 2.72
C LEU A 155 -32.02 19.61 1.59
N ILE A 156 -32.71 20.22 0.62
CA ILE A 156 -32.05 21.03 -0.41
C ILE A 156 -31.48 22.31 0.22
N VAL A 157 -30.49 22.92 -0.45
CA VAL A 157 -29.82 24.13 0.04
C VAL A 157 -30.80 25.28 0.29
N ALA A 158 -31.81 25.43 -0.57
CA ALA A 158 -32.80 26.50 -0.45
C ALA A 158 -33.64 26.38 0.82
N ASP A 159 -33.92 25.15 1.27
CA ASP A 159 -34.68 24.90 2.51
C ASP A 159 -33.79 25.06 3.75
N TRP A 160 -32.49 24.79 3.63
CA TRP A 160 -31.52 25.01 4.71
C TRP A 160 -31.17 26.48 4.92
N LEU A 161 -30.86 27.21 3.84
CA LEU A 161 -30.22 28.53 3.89
C LEU A 161 -31.07 29.64 3.24
N GLY A 162 -32.23 29.30 2.67
CA GLY A 162 -33.11 30.21 1.96
C GLY A 162 -32.83 30.29 0.44
N GLN A 163 -33.79 30.86 -0.30
CA GLN A 163 -33.80 30.92 -1.76
C GLN A 163 -32.61 31.68 -2.40
N HIS A 164 -31.90 32.51 -1.63
CA HIS A 164 -30.74 33.28 -2.10
C HIS A 164 -29.39 32.58 -1.84
N ALA A 165 -29.43 31.36 -1.31
CA ALA A 165 -28.24 30.59 -1.02
C ALA A 165 -27.48 30.23 -2.31
N ARG A 166 -26.17 30.03 -2.17
CA ARG A 166 -25.33 29.68 -3.32
C ARG A 166 -25.66 28.26 -3.79
N PRO A 167 -25.88 28.03 -5.10
CA PRO A 167 -26.26 26.70 -5.60
C PRO A 167 -25.16 25.67 -5.35
N VAL A 168 -25.60 24.49 -4.89
CA VAL A 168 -24.77 23.30 -4.75
C VAL A 168 -25.21 22.29 -5.78
N ILE A 169 -24.24 21.64 -6.42
CA ILE A 169 -24.46 20.59 -7.40
C ILE A 169 -23.81 19.30 -6.91
N ARG A 170 -24.39 18.14 -7.27
CA ARG A 170 -23.80 16.81 -7.00
C ARG A 170 -23.50 16.09 -8.31
N LEU A 171 -22.32 15.48 -8.41
CA LEU A 171 -21.99 14.56 -9.51
C LEU A 171 -22.81 13.28 -9.40
N LYS A 172 -23.59 12.94 -10.43
CA LYS A 172 -24.43 11.73 -10.44
C LYS A 172 -23.65 10.44 -10.71
N THR A 173 -22.51 10.53 -11.35
CA THR A 173 -21.80 9.39 -11.95
C THR A 173 -20.44 9.10 -11.32
N MET A 174 -20.18 9.57 -10.09
CA MET A 174 -18.90 9.34 -9.42
C MET A 174 -18.57 7.84 -9.30
N ALA A 175 -19.58 7.01 -9.01
CA ALA A 175 -19.42 5.55 -8.94
C ALA A 175 -18.91 4.93 -10.26
N LEU A 176 -19.31 5.47 -11.42
CA LEU A 176 -18.80 5.04 -12.72
C LEU A 176 -17.33 5.43 -12.89
N PHE A 177 -16.97 6.67 -12.52
CA PHE A 177 -15.57 7.10 -12.57
C PHE A 177 -14.69 6.31 -11.61
N ASP A 178 -15.14 6.00 -10.40
CA ASP A 178 -14.42 5.12 -9.48
C ASP A 178 -14.29 3.69 -10.03
N ARG A 179 -15.32 3.15 -10.69
CA ARG A 179 -15.23 1.87 -11.39
C ARG A 179 -14.17 1.91 -12.49
N VAL A 180 -14.16 2.93 -13.33
CA VAL A 180 -13.15 3.11 -14.39
C VAL A 180 -11.75 3.24 -13.79
N ARG A 181 -11.59 4.05 -12.75
CA ARG A 181 -10.32 4.22 -12.02
C ARG A 181 -9.82 2.89 -11.47
N LEU A 182 -10.71 2.11 -10.85
CA LEU A 182 -10.41 0.77 -10.36
C LEU A 182 -9.98 -0.17 -11.49
N MET A 183 -10.71 -0.20 -12.60
CA MET A 183 -10.40 -1.07 -13.73
C MET A 183 -9.07 -0.70 -14.38
N PHE A 184 -8.75 0.59 -14.45
CA PHE A 184 -7.48 1.08 -14.97
C PHE A 184 -6.32 0.77 -14.02
N PHE A 185 -6.34 1.23 -12.77
CA PHE A 185 -5.22 1.08 -11.83
C PHE A 185 -5.19 -0.26 -11.07
N GLY A 186 -6.24 -1.09 -11.20
CA GLY A 186 -6.41 -2.31 -10.42
C GLY A 186 -6.58 -2.08 -8.91
N ASN A 187 -6.67 -0.81 -8.49
CA ASN A 187 -6.88 -0.41 -7.10
C ASN A 187 -7.46 1.02 -7.01
N LEU A 188 -7.98 1.37 -5.82
CA LEU A 188 -8.56 2.70 -5.54
C LEU A 188 -7.66 3.57 -4.65
N ARG A 189 -6.41 3.16 -4.38
CA ARG A 189 -5.45 4.02 -3.69
C ARG A 189 -4.82 5.01 -4.65
N GLN A 190 -4.63 4.61 -5.91
CA GLN A 190 -4.16 5.49 -6.95
C GLN A 190 -5.26 6.44 -7.42
N SER A 191 -4.89 7.70 -7.58
CA SER A 191 -5.78 8.79 -7.99
C SER A 191 -5.63 9.10 -9.48
N TRP A 192 -6.57 9.86 -10.03
CA TRP A 192 -6.47 10.43 -11.38
C TRP A 192 -5.22 11.30 -11.57
N SER A 193 -4.68 11.87 -10.49
CA SER A 193 -3.48 12.70 -10.51
C SER A 193 -2.17 11.89 -10.58
N ASP A 194 -2.22 10.58 -10.36
CA ASP A 194 -0.99 9.76 -10.37
C ASP A 194 -0.43 9.58 -11.79
N PHE A 195 -1.22 9.87 -12.83
CA PHE A 195 -0.73 10.02 -14.21
C PHE A 195 0.30 11.14 -14.35
N VAL A 196 0.11 12.24 -13.62
CA VAL A 196 0.92 13.46 -13.71
C VAL A 196 2.35 13.21 -13.19
N LEU A 197 2.52 12.29 -12.25
CA LEU A 197 3.83 11.93 -11.71
C LEU A 197 4.74 11.25 -12.75
N VAL A 198 4.14 10.61 -13.75
CA VAL A 198 4.85 9.99 -14.88
C VAL A 198 5.36 11.06 -15.84
N GLU A 199 4.56 12.10 -16.06
CA GLU A 199 4.79 13.18 -17.02
C GLU A 199 5.93 14.10 -16.63
N LEU A 200 6.17 14.28 -15.33
CA LEU A 200 7.26 15.12 -14.81
C LEU A 200 8.67 14.52 -15.05
N GLY A 201 8.78 13.35 -15.67
CA GLY A 201 10.06 12.68 -15.93
C GLY A 201 10.78 12.19 -14.66
N HIS A 202 10.15 12.25 -13.50
CA HIS A 202 10.71 11.81 -12.22
C HIS A 202 10.81 10.29 -12.08
N GLN A 203 9.99 9.53 -12.83
CA GLN A 203 9.97 8.07 -12.80
C GLN A 203 9.95 7.50 -14.21
N GLN A 204 10.94 6.66 -14.53
CA GLN A 204 10.93 5.83 -15.74
C GLN A 204 10.40 4.45 -15.38
N TYR A 205 9.50 3.86 -16.17
CA TYR A 205 8.94 2.53 -15.91
C TYR A 205 9.49 1.49 -16.89
N GLU A 206 9.62 0.24 -16.43
CA GLU A 206 10.03 -0.85 -17.31
C GLU A 206 8.94 -1.13 -18.35
N PRO A 207 9.27 -1.16 -19.66
CA PRO A 207 8.31 -1.51 -20.68
C PRO A 207 7.94 -3.00 -20.58
N VAL A 208 6.69 -3.28 -20.24
CA VAL A 208 6.13 -4.64 -20.21
C VAL A 208 5.17 -4.81 -21.38
N THR A 209 5.20 -5.97 -22.02
CA THR A 209 4.28 -6.29 -23.12
C THR A 209 2.89 -6.62 -22.56
N PHE A 210 1.87 -5.89 -22.99
CA PHE A 210 0.48 -6.17 -22.62
C PHE A 210 -0.16 -7.15 -23.60
N THR A 211 -0.93 -8.08 -23.05
CA THR A 211 -1.80 -9.02 -23.77
C THR A 211 -3.26 -8.72 -23.42
N PRO A 212 -4.26 -9.27 -24.12
CA PRO A 212 -5.66 -9.16 -23.68
C PRO A 212 -5.90 -9.67 -22.25
N ASP A 213 -5.06 -10.61 -21.77
CA ASP A 213 -5.10 -11.14 -20.40
C ASP A 213 -4.38 -10.26 -19.37
N SER A 214 -3.72 -9.18 -19.82
CA SER A 214 -3.07 -8.16 -19.00
C SER A 214 -4.11 -7.20 -18.43
N ARG A 215 -5.02 -7.73 -17.62
CA ARG A 215 -6.07 -6.97 -16.93
C ARG A 215 -6.15 -7.36 -15.45
N ALA A 216 -6.49 -6.38 -14.60
CA ALA A 216 -6.63 -6.60 -13.17
C ALA A 216 -7.84 -7.47 -12.81
N PHE A 217 -8.89 -7.39 -13.63
CA PHE A 217 -10.17 -8.09 -13.46
C PHE A 217 -10.53 -8.83 -14.74
N GLN A 218 -10.97 -10.06 -14.60
CA GLN A 218 -11.42 -10.92 -15.70
C GLN A 218 -12.94 -10.86 -15.88
N TYR A 219 -13.68 -10.62 -14.80
CA TYR A 219 -15.14 -10.57 -14.80
C TYR A 219 -15.66 -9.32 -14.11
N ARG A 220 -16.82 -8.82 -14.56
CA ARG A 220 -17.51 -7.68 -13.92
C ARG A 220 -17.76 -7.94 -12.43
N SER A 221 -18.16 -9.16 -12.09
CA SER A 221 -18.42 -9.56 -10.69
C SER A 221 -17.20 -9.37 -9.79
N GLU A 222 -15.98 -9.50 -10.30
CA GLU A 222 -14.75 -9.25 -9.53
C GLU A 222 -14.57 -7.75 -9.21
N VAL A 223 -14.93 -6.88 -10.17
CA VAL A 223 -14.96 -5.42 -9.97
C VAL A 223 -16.00 -5.06 -8.91
N ASP A 224 -17.19 -5.66 -9.00
CA ASP A 224 -18.30 -5.44 -8.06
C ASP A 224 -17.92 -5.88 -6.64
N LEU A 225 -17.31 -7.06 -6.51
CA LEU A 225 -16.80 -7.56 -5.23
C LEU A 225 -15.75 -6.62 -4.63
N TYR A 226 -14.82 -6.12 -5.44
CA TYR A 226 -13.82 -5.15 -4.97
C TYR A 226 -14.49 -3.88 -4.45
N LEU A 227 -15.43 -3.31 -5.21
CA LEU A 227 -16.14 -2.08 -4.84
C LEU A 227 -16.95 -2.28 -3.56
N ALA A 228 -17.66 -3.41 -3.41
CA ALA A 228 -18.39 -3.75 -2.20
C ALA A 228 -17.47 -3.85 -0.97
N MET A 229 -16.32 -4.53 -1.11
CA MET A 229 -15.32 -4.58 -0.03
C MET A 229 -14.72 -3.22 0.29
N HIS A 230 -14.52 -2.37 -0.70
CA HIS A 230 -14.04 -1.00 -0.47
C HIS A 230 -15.07 -0.17 0.30
N GLN A 231 -16.35 -0.26 -0.06
CA GLN A 231 -17.43 0.40 0.67
C GLN A 231 -17.49 -0.05 2.13
N CYS A 232 -17.38 -1.37 2.38
CA CYS A 232 -17.31 -1.89 3.76
C CYS A 232 -16.11 -1.31 4.52
N ARG A 233 -14.97 -1.13 3.85
CA ARG A 233 -13.78 -0.55 4.47
C ARG A 233 -13.98 0.92 4.82
N GLU A 234 -14.56 1.71 3.92
CA GLU A 234 -14.91 3.11 4.17
C GLU A 234 -15.86 3.24 5.37
N TRP A 235 -16.87 2.37 5.46
CA TRP A 235 -17.77 2.32 6.63
C TRP A 235 -17.03 2.02 7.94
N LEU A 236 -16.07 1.10 7.94
CA LEU A 236 -15.25 0.84 9.13
C LEU A 236 -14.41 2.06 9.52
N ASP A 237 -13.81 2.75 8.56
CA ASP A 237 -12.99 3.94 8.81
C ASP A 237 -13.86 5.13 9.28
N GLN A 238 -15.12 5.19 8.85
CA GLN A 238 -16.15 6.14 9.32
C GLN A 238 -16.75 5.76 10.69
N GLY A 239 -16.42 4.58 11.23
CA GLY A 239 -16.86 4.14 12.54
C GLY A 239 -18.26 3.53 12.60
N VAL A 240 -18.82 3.11 11.45
CA VAL A 240 -20.10 2.39 11.36
C VAL A 240 -20.10 1.14 12.27
N LEU A 241 -21.27 0.72 12.73
CA LEU A 241 -21.44 -0.43 13.62
C LEU A 241 -20.99 -1.71 12.91
N ALA A 242 -20.19 -2.53 13.60
CA ALA A 242 -19.55 -3.69 12.97
C ALA A 242 -20.57 -4.71 12.46
N HIS A 243 -21.72 -4.88 13.12
CA HIS A 243 -22.77 -5.79 12.66
C HIS A 243 -23.48 -5.30 11.40
N GLU A 244 -23.58 -3.98 11.17
CA GLU A 244 -24.12 -3.43 9.92
C GLU A 244 -23.14 -3.69 8.77
N VAL A 245 -21.85 -3.44 9.00
CA VAL A 245 -20.81 -3.74 8.01
C VAL A 245 -20.76 -5.24 7.70
N TRP A 246 -20.89 -6.10 8.72
CA TRP A 246 -20.87 -7.56 8.57
C TRP A 246 -21.90 -8.07 7.56
N GLN A 247 -23.11 -7.51 7.57
CA GLN A 247 -24.18 -7.90 6.65
C GLN A 247 -23.87 -7.54 5.18
N ALA A 248 -23.02 -6.54 4.96
CA ALA A 248 -22.62 -6.10 3.63
C ALA A 248 -21.31 -6.74 3.13
N VAL A 249 -20.61 -7.50 3.99
CA VAL A 249 -19.38 -8.18 3.58
C VAL A 249 -19.72 -9.19 2.47
N PRO A 250 -19.09 -9.11 1.30
CA PRO A 250 -19.40 -10.04 0.22
C PRO A 250 -18.95 -11.48 0.54
N ALA A 251 -19.56 -12.42 -0.18
CA ALA A 251 -19.20 -13.82 -0.13
C ALA A 251 -17.74 -14.05 -0.60
N PRO A 252 -17.12 -15.19 -0.20
CA PRO A 252 -15.81 -15.59 -0.71
C PRO A 252 -15.77 -15.65 -2.25
N SER A 253 -14.57 -15.49 -2.81
CA SER A 253 -14.30 -15.55 -4.25
C SER A 253 -13.24 -16.60 -4.54
N ASP A 254 -13.25 -17.18 -5.75
CA ASP A 254 -12.18 -18.06 -6.22
C ASP A 254 -10.93 -17.27 -6.64
N ASN A 255 -11.03 -15.94 -6.76
CA ASN A 255 -9.91 -15.08 -7.06
C ASN A 255 -9.06 -14.85 -5.80
N ALA A 256 -7.84 -15.42 -5.77
CA ALA A 256 -6.93 -15.37 -4.63
C ALA A 256 -6.64 -13.95 -4.12
N TRP A 257 -6.59 -12.96 -5.02
CA TRP A 257 -6.38 -11.57 -4.62
C TRP A 257 -7.59 -10.95 -3.93
N LEU A 258 -8.79 -11.21 -4.44
CA LEU A 258 -10.02 -10.76 -3.79
C LEU A 258 -10.23 -11.47 -2.45
N THR A 259 -9.85 -12.74 -2.33
CA THR A 259 -9.85 -13.49 -1.07
C THR A 259 -8.91 -12.85 -0.05
N SER A 260 -7.67 -12.57 -0.42
CA SER A 260 -6.72 -11.85 0.46
C SER A 260 -7.25 -10.49 0.90
N ARG A 261 -7.92 -9.75 -0.01
CA ARG A 261 -8.57 -8.48 0.30
C ARG A 261 -9.72 -8.64 1.29
N ARG A 262 -10.57 -9.65 1.09
CA ARG A 262 -11.68 -10.00 1.99
C ARG A 262 -11.16 -10.39 3.37
N ASP A 263 -10.11 -11.19 3.43
CA ASP A 263 -9.47 -11.60 4.68
C ASP A 263 -8.96 -10.39 5.47
N ARG A 264 -8.35 -9.42 4.79
CA ARG A 264 -7.94 -8.16 5.43
C ARG A 264 -9.13 -7.34 5.91
N LEU A 265 -10.22 -7.26 5.14
CA LEU A 265 -11.45 -6.58 5.56
C LEU A 265 -12.01 -7.22 6.84
N LEU A 266 -12.07 -8.55 6.89
CA LEU A 266 -12.55 -9.31 8.05
C LEU A 266 -11.68 -9.13 9.30
N LEU A 267 -10.35 -9.06 9.13
CA LEU A 267 -9.43 -8.72 10.23
C LEU A 267 -9.78 -7.35 10.83
N GLU A 268 -10.05 -6.36 10.00
CA GLU A 268 -10.31 -4.98 10.45
C GLU A 268 -11.72 -4.85 11.03
N LEU A 269 -12.69 -5.56 10.45
CA LEU A 269 -14.04 -5.71 11.01
C LEU A 269 -13.98 -6.35 12.40
N GLY A 270 -13.24 -7.45 12.57
CA GLY A 270 -13.07 -8.10 13.87
C GLY A 270 -12.44 -7.17 14.92
N ARG A 271 -11.46 -6.33 14.51
CA ARG A 271 -10.87 -5.29 15.39
C ARG A 271 -11.89 -4.20 15.76
N GLN A 272 -12.76 -3.80 14.84
CA GLN A 272 -13.82 -2.83 15.12
C GLN A 272 -14.87 -3.42 16.05
N ALA A 273 -15.36 -4.63 15.77
CA ALA A 273 -16.31 -5.35 16.62
C ALA A 273 -15.77 -5.51 18.05
N GLU A 274 -14.48 -5.83 18.20
CA GLU A 274 -13.83 -5.93 19.50
C GLU A 274 -13.82 -4.58 20.25
N ARG A 275 -13.49 -3.48 19.55
CA ARG A 275 -13.52 -2.12 20.11
C ARG A 275 -14.93 -1.70 20.53
N GLN A 276 -15.95 -2.14 19.80
CA GLN A 276 -17.36 -1.89 20.09
C GLN A 276 -17.96 -2.85 21.13
N GLY A 277 -17.18 -3.83 21.63
CA GLY A 277 -17.62 -4.80 22.62
C GLY A 277 -18.42 -5.99 22.07
N GLU A 278 -18.59 -6.10 20.75
CA GLU A 278 -19.27 -7.18 20.06
C GLU A 278 -18.39 -8.44 19.94
N ARG A 279 -18.04 -9.04 21.09
CA ARG A 279 -17.06 -10.14 21.18
C ARG A 279 -17.41 -11.38 20.33
N LYS A 280 -18.70 -11.69 20.17
CA LYS A 280 -19.14 -12.84 19.36
C LYS A 280 -18.87 -12.58 17.87
N LEU A 281 -19.28 -11.41 17.37
CA LEU A 281 -19.01 -11.00 15.99
C LEU A 281 -17.51 -10.89 15.72
N ALA A 282 -16.73 -10.31 16.65
CA ALA A 282 -15.29 -10.23 16.51
C ALA A 282 -14.65 -11.61 16.33
N LEU A 283 -15.11 -12.61 17.10
CA LEU A 283 -14.63 -13.98 16.98
C LEU A 283 -15.00 -14.62 15.65
N GLU A 284 -16.24 -14.44 15.19
CA GLU A 284 -16.72 -14.95 13.90
C GLU A 284 -15.97 -14.33 12.72
N ALA A 285 -15.73 -13.02 12.77
CA ALA A 285 -14.96 -12.30 11.77
C ALA A 285 -13.51 -12.76 11.71
N PHE A 286 -12.85 -12.93 12.86
CA PHE A 286 -11.48 -13.44 12.89
C PHE A 286 -11.39 -14.90 12.41
N ALA A 287 -12.37 -15.74 12.76
CA ALA A 287 -12.42 -17.14 12.33
C ALA A 287 -12.69 -17.27 10.82
N SER A 288 -13.44 -16.33 10.24
CA SER A 288 -13.77 -16.31 8.81
C SER A 288 -12.67 -15.71 7.93
N SER A 289 -11.59 -15.19 8.53
CA SER A 289 -10.48 -14.53 7.85
C SER A 289 -9.30 -15.50 7.69
N GLY A 290 -8.82 -15.67 6.46
CA GLY A 290 -7.55 -16.32 6.16
C GLY A 290 -6.32 -15.48 6.54
N HIS A 291 -6.50 -14.26 7.04
CA HIS A 291 -5.37 -13.38 7.37
C HIS A 291 -4.62 -13.91 8.59
N ARG A 292 -3.31 -14.05 8.49
CA ARG A 292 -2.41 -14.58 9.54
C ARG A 292 -2.62 -13.93 10.92
N GLU A 293 -2.66 -12.60 10.96
CA GLU A 293 -2.97 -11.85 12.20
C GLU A 293 -4.36 -12.16 12.79
N ALA A 294 -5.36 -12.48 11.96
CA ALA A 294 -6.71 -12.78 12.44
C ALA A 294 -6.73 -14.09 13.25
N ARG A 295 -6.00 -15.12 12.79
CA ARG A 295 -5.87 -16.41 13.49
C ARG A 295 -5.29 -16.23 14.91
N LEU A 296 -4.20 -15.47 15.05
CA LEU A 296 -3.64 -15.16 16.39
C LEU A 296 -4.61 -14.33 17.25
N LYS A 297 -5.36 -13.39 16.65
CA LYS A 297 -6.36 -12.58 17.37
C LYS A 297 -7.56 -13.40 17.82
N GLN A 298 -8.01 -14.36 17.02
CA GLN A 298 -9.05 -15.32 17.37
C GLN A 298 -8.68 -16.07 18.65
N LEU A 299 -7.47 -16.67 18.70
CA LEU A 299 -6.98 -17.39 19.88
C LEU A 299 -6.91 -16.50 21.12
N ARG A 300 -6.34 -15.29 21.00
CA ARG A 300 -6.26 -14.33 22.12
C ARG A 300 -7.63 -13.85 22.59
N LEU A 301 -8.61 -13.76 21.70
CA LEU A 301 -9.99 -13.41 22.05
C LEU A 301 -10.66 -14.58 22.79
N LEU A 302 -10.50 -15.82 22.33
CA LEU A 302 -10.96 -17.02 23.04
C LEU A 302 -10.37 -17.11 24.46
N GLU A 303 -9.06 -16.86 24.62
CA GLU A 303 -8.39 -16.79 25.93
C GLU A 303 -9.09 -15.77 26.86
N ARG A 304 -9.35 -14.54 26.37
CA ARG A 304 -10.03 -13.49 27.15
C ARG A 304 -11.48 -13.81 27.45
N MET A 305 -12.13 -14.57 26.58
CA MET A 305 -13.49 -15.09 26.79
C MET A 305 -13.52 -16.32 27.70
N LYS A 306 -12.38 -16.76 28.25
CA LYS A 306 -12.22 -17.97 29.07
C LYS A 306 -12.60 -19.28 28.35
N ARG A 307 -12.61 -19.28 27.01
CA ARG A 307 -12.86 -20.46 26.17
C ARG A 307 -11.56 -21.21 25.91
N HIS A 308 -10.89 -21.64 26.97
CA HIS A 308 -9.52 -22.18 26.92
C HIS A 308 -9.42 -23.49 26.13
N GLN A 309 -10.39 -24.40 26.30
CA GLN A 309 -10.38 -25.71 25.63
C GLN A 309 -10.45 -25.55 24.10
N GLU A 310 -11.28 -24.63 23.62
CA GLU A 310 -11.43 -24.36 22.20
C GLU A 310 -10.20 -23.66 21.62
N ALA A 311 -9.64 -22.68 22.35
CA ALA A 311 -8.38 -22.05 21.95
C ALA A 311 -7.25 -23.09 21.85
N TRP A 312 -7.19 -24.06 22.77
CA TRP A 312 -6.20 -25.13 22.76
C TRP A 312 -6.40 -26.07 21.57
N ALA A 313 -7.62 -26.50 21.29
CA ALA A 313 -7.91 -27.36 20.14
C ALA A 313 -7.42 -26.72 18.82
N ILE A 314 -7.77 -25.45 18.60
CA ILE A 314 -7.36 -24.70 17.40
C ILE A 314 -5.83 -24.51 17.37
N ALA A 315 -5.23 -24.11 18.49
CA ALA A 315 -3.78 -23.85 18.56
C ALA A 315 -2.95 -25.13 18.38
N SER A 316 -3.44 -26.28 18.86
CA SER A 316 -2.77 -27.58 18.72
C SER A 316 -2.84 -28.12 17.30
N GLU A 317 -3.97 -27.95 16.60
CA GLU A 317 -4.07 -28.29 15.18
C GLU A 317 -3.12 -27.43 14.33
N TRP A 318 -3.05 -26.13 14.65
CA TRP A 318 -2.25 -25.18 13.88
C TRP A 318 -0.74 -25.44 13.95
N GLN A 319 -0.24 -26.05 15.02
CA GLN A 319 1.18 -26.44 15.13
C GLN A 319 1.65 -27.40 14.03
N ASN A 320 0.73 -28.15 13.42
CA ASN A 320 1.06 -29.12 12.37
C ASN A 320 1.00 -28.52 10.95
N GLN A 321 0.80 -27.21 10.83
CA GLN A 321 0.75 -26.50 9.55
C GLN A 321 2.07 -25.77 9.29
N GLU A 322 2.33 -25.40 8.03
CA GLU A 322 3.42 -24.48 7.72
C GLU A 322 3.10 -23.09 8.29
N LEU A 323 4.00 -22.55 9.12
CA LEU A 323 3.84 -21.27 9.80
C LEU A 323 4.90 -20.29 9.30
N SER A 324 4.54 -19.02 9.17
CA SER A 324 5.56 -17.97 9.11
C SER A 324 6.26 -17.82 10.46
N ASP A 325 7.47 -17.28 10.48
CA ASP A 325 8.24 -17.03 11.70
C ASP A 325 7.42 -16.26 12.76
N ALA A 326 6.66 -15.25 12.32
CA ALA A 326 5.80 -14.44 13.20
C ALA A 326 4.63 -15.24 13.78
N GLU A 327 4.03 -16.14 12.99
CA GLU A 327 2.97 -17.03 13.44
C GLU A 327 3.50 -18.06 14.43
N ALA A 328 4.64 -18.70 14.13
CA ALA A 328 5.28 -19.66 15.02
C ALA A 328 5.59 -19.04 16.39
N GLN A 329 6.21 -17.86 16.41
CA GLN A 329 6.53 -17.15 17.65
C GLN A 329 5.25 -16.74 18.42
N GLY A 330 4.25 -16.22 17.72
CA GLY A 330 2.97 -15.82 18.30
C GLY A 330 2.20 -17.00 18.91
N LEU A 331 2.17 -18.12 18.19
CA LEU A 331 1.50 -19.36 18.55
C LEU A 331 2.19 -20.02 19.75
N ALA A 332 3.52 -20.13 19.75
CA ALA A 332 4.30 -20.68 20.87
C ALA A 332 4.00 -19.96 22.20
N ARG A 333 3.90 -18.62 22.18
CA ARG A 333 3.52 -17.82 23.36
C ARG A 333 2.10 -18.11 23.84
N ILE A 334 1.16 -18.35 22.93
CA ILE A 334 -0.23 -18.70 23.26
C ILE A 334 -0.30 -20.10 23.87
N LEU A 335 0.32 -21.09 23.22
CA LEU A 335 0.34 -22.48 23.68
C LEU A 335 0.93 -22.61 25.08
N LYS A 336 2.05 -21.92 25.36
CA LYS A 336 2.64 -21.89 26.71
C LYS A 336 1.65 -21.42 27.78
N ARG A 337 0.86 -20.38 27.49
CA ARG A 337 -0.15 -19.86 28.44
C ARG A 337 -1.34 -20.81 28.58
N LEU A 338 -1.84 -21.35 27.47
CA LEU A 338 -2.97 -22.28 27.48
C LEU A 338 -2.62 -23.59 28.20
N ALA A 339 -1.42 -24.13 27.96
CA ALA A 339 -0.95 -25.35 28.61
C ALA A 339 -0.97 -25.22 30.13
N SER A 340 -0.43 -24.13 30.66
CA SER A 340 -0.47 -23.82 32.10
C SER A 340 -1.89 -23.68 32.66
N ARG A 341 -2.87 -23.23 31.86
CA ARG A 341 -4.26 -23.06 32.29
C ARG A 341 -5.05 -24.37 32.28
N LEU A 342 -4.71 -25.29 31.38
CA LEU A 342 -5.41 -26.56 31.17
C LEU A 342 -4.72 -27.76 31.82
N GLY A 343 -3.51 -27.59 32.36
CA GLY A 343 -2.71 -28.69 32.90
C GLY A 343 -2.07 -29.55 31.81
N GLU A 344 -1.93 -29.02 30.61
CA GLU A 344 -1.30 -29.69 29.47
C GLU A 344 0.22 -29.47 29.46
N ILE A 345 0.95 -30.29 28.70
CA ILE A 345 2.38 -30.15 28.52
C ILE A 345 2.64 -29.08 27.44
N PRO A 346 3.39 -28.01 27.74
CA PRO A 346 3.73 -27.01 26.73
C PRO A 346 4.68 -27.61 25.68
N PRO A 347 4.57 -27.20 24.40
CA PRO A 347 5.54 -27.60 23.39
C PRO A 347 6.94 -27.12 23.77
N PRO A 348 8.01 -27.86 23.40
CA PRO A 348 9.37 -27.43 23.66
C PRO A 348 9.63 -26.08 22.98
N PRO A 349 10.35 -25.15 23.64
CA PRO A 349 10.72 -23.90 23.00
C PRO A 349 11.65 -24.19 21.81
N PRO A 350 11.56 -23.41 20.71
CA PRO A 350 12.53 -23.52 19.63
C PRO A 350 13.93 -23.17 20.15
N GLU A 351 14.93 -23.89 19.65
CA GLU A 351 16.33 -23.60 19.96
C GLU A 351 16.70 -22.24 19.37
N GLN A 352 17.19 -21.32 20.22
CA GLN A 352 17.58 -19.98 19.79
C GLN A 352 19.05 -20.01 19.39
N PRO A 353 19.37 -19.68 18.12
CA PRO A 353 20.76 -19.65 17.69
C PRO A 353 21.50 -18.50 18.40
N LEU A 354 22.80 -18.71 18.64
CA LEU A 354 23.63 -17.69 19.26
C LEU A 354 23.88 -16.54 18.27
N ILE A 355 23.38 -15.34 18.60
CA ILE A 355 23.67 -14.12 17.85
C ILE A 355 24.98 -13.52 18.39
N ARG A 356 25.91 -13.20 17.48
CA ARG A 356 27.18 -12.57 17.85
C ARG A 356 26.93 -11.12 18.27
N GLU A 357 27.42 -10.74 19.44
CA GLU A 357 27.33 -9.37 19.95
C GLU A 357 28.72 -8.77 20.15
N ILE A 358 28.85 -7.48 19.84
CA ILE A 358 30.06 -6.68 20.03
C ILE A 358 29.65 -5.39 20.75
N THR A 359 30.49 -4.88 21.65
CA THR A 359 30.24 -3.60 22.32
C THR A 359 31.41 -2.65 22.08
N PHE A 360 31.11 -1.44 21.62
CA PHE A 360 32.10 -0.36 21.51
C PHE A 360 31.79 0.78 22.47
N THR A 361 32.84 1.37 23.03
CA THR A 361 32.76 2.62 23.79
C THR A 361 33.35 3.74 22.94
N LEU A 362 32.49 4.53 22.32
CA LEU A 362 32.86 5.54 21.32
C LEU A 362 32.69 6.96 21.88
N PRO A 363 33.47 7.95 21.41
CA PRO A 363 33.15 9.34 21.69
C PRO A 363 31.77 9.66 21.10
N LYS A 364 30.96 10.43 21.85
CA LYS A 364 29.65 10.84 21.36
C LYS A 364 29.85 11.82 20.18
N PRO A 365 29.28 11.54 18.99
CA PRO A 365 29.43 12.45 17.86
C PRO A 365 28.73 13.79 18.17
N GLU A 366 29.37 14.90 17.80
CA GLU A 366 28.75 16.24 17.91
C GLU A 366 27.57 16.39 16.95
N VAL A 367 27.67 15.77 15.77
CA VAL A 367 26.65 15.74 14.71
C VAL A 367 26.71 14.36 14.05
N GLY A 368 25.56 13.75 13.76
CA GLY A 368 25.45 12.46 13.08
C GLY A 368 24.74 11.39 13.90
N SER A 369 24.49 10.25 13.27
CA SER A 369 23.81 9.11 13.88
C SER A 369 24.80 8.10 14.47
N VAL A 370 24.31 7.19 15.33
CA VAL A 370 25.15 6.16 15.98
C VAL A 370 25.76 5.19 14.96
N GLU A 371 25.02 4.92 13.88
CA GLU A 371 25.45 4.03 12.79
C GLU A 371 26.65 4.63 12.04
N TYR A 372 26.66 5.95 11.79
CA TYR A 372 27.81 6.63 11.19
C TYR A 372 29.02 6.61 12.13
N ALA A 373 28.84 6.79 13.44
CA ALA A 373 29.94 6.69 14.40
C ALA A 373 30.58 5.28 14.41
N VAL A 374 29.77 4.22 14.32
CA VAL A 374 30.26 2.83 14.21
C VAL A 374 30.94 2.60 12.87
N ARG A 375 30.34 3.06 11.76
CA ARG A 375 30.93 2.99 10.43
C ARG A 375 32.34 3.58 10.44
N ASP A 376 32.48 4.81 10.92
CA ASP A 376 33.74 5.55 10.92
C ASP A 376 34.77 4.91 11.85
N HIS A 377 34.34 4.35 12.98
CA HIS A 377 35.21 3.61 13.89
C HIS A 377 35.77 2.31 13.27
N LEU A 378 34.94 1.60 12.52
CA LEU A 378 35.30 0.30 11.92
C LEU A 378 35.99 0.44 10.56
N TYR A 379 35.83 1.57 9.87
CA TYR A 379 36.34 1.79 8.52
C TYR A 379 37.87 1.71 8.48
N ARG A 380 38.37 0.94 7.51
CA ARG A 380 39.76 0.96 7.03
C ARG A 380 39.72 0.90 5.50
N ASP A 381 40.74 1.39 4.81
CA ASP A 381 40.78 1.33 3.34
C ASP A 381 40.77 -0.12 2.82
N GLU A 382 41.42 -1.03 3.55
CA GLU A 382 41.42 -2.47 3.28
C GLU A 382 40.18 -3.21 3.80
N ALA A 383 39.35 -2.55 4.61
CA ALA A 383 38.14 -3.10 5.20
C ALA A 383 36.99 -2.07 5.20
N PRO A 384 36.52 -1.63 4.02
CA PRO A 384 35.53 -0.55 3.94
C PRO A 384 34.21 -0.96 4.58
N VAL A 385 33.57 0.00 5.26
CA VAL A 385 32.29 -0.16 5.94
C VAL A 385 31.29 0.80 5.32
N LEU A 386 30.16 0.27 4.87
CA LEU A 386 29.14 1.02 4.16
C LEU A 386 27.80 0.90 4.89
N TYR A 387 27.07 2.01 4.99
CA TYR A 387 25.69 2.02 5.43
C TYR A 387 24.81 1.62 4.25
N VAL A 388 24.14 0.48 4.33
CA VAL A 388 23.31 -0.05 3.24
C VAL A 388 21.94 -0.52 3.70
N GLU A 389 21.78 -0.96 4.95
CA GLU A 389 20.51 -1.47 5.49
C GLU A 389 19.80 -2.41 4.49
N ASN A 390 18.53 -2.15 4.19
CA ASN A 390 17.69 -2.95 3.29
C ASN A 390 18.01 -2.73 1.79
N THR A 391 18.99 -1.91 1.43
CA THR A 391 19.17 -1.49 0.02
C THR A 391 20.01 -2.47 -0.79
N LEU A 392 21.14 -2.94 -0.25
CA LEU A 392 22.10 -3.73 -1.02
C LEU A 392 21.57 -5.10 -1.42
N ILE A 393 21.09 -5.90 -0.46
CA ILE A 393 20.64 -7.27 -0.74
C ILE A 393 19.38 -7.27 -1.61
N ASN A 394 18.45 -6.36 -1.34
CA ASN A 394 17.29 -6.17 -2.21
C ASN A 394 17.71 -5.70 -3.61
N GLY A 395 18.66 -4.76 -3.72
CA GLY A 395 19.18 -4.28 -5.00
C GLY A 395 19.81 -5.40 -5.84
N LEU A 396 20.66 -6.23 -5.23
CA LEU A 396 21.25 -7.41 -5.87
C LEU A 396 20.18 -8.41 -6.35
N PHE A 397 19.18 -8.69 -5.51
CA PHE A 397 18.04 -9.52 -5.89
C PHE A 397 17.28 -8.94 -7.10
N GLY A 398 16.93 -7.65 -7.02
CA GLY A 398 16.18 -6.94 -8.06
C GLY A 398 16.92 -6.88 -9.39
N LEU A 399 18.24 -6.71 -9.36
CA LEU A 399 19.10 -6.73 -10.55
C LEU A 399 19.26 -8.13 -11.13
N LEU A 400 19.44 -9.17 -10.30
CA LEU A 400 19.52 -10.55 -10.79
C LEU A 400 18.20 -11.04 -11.40
N CYS A 401 17.09 -10.71 -10.75
CA CYS A 401 15.76 -11.21 -11.08
C CYS A 401 14.93 -10.22 -11.92
N TRP A 402 15.54 -9.18 -12.50
CA TRP A 402 14.82 -8.09 -13.19
C TRP A 402 13.79 -8.62 -14.20
N GLN A 403 14.22 -9.48 -15.13
CA GLN A 403 13.35 -10.05 -16.15
C GLN A 403 12.23 -10.92 -15.56
N THR A 404 12.50 -11.60 -14.44
CA THR A 404 11.49 -12.42 -13.74
C THR A 404 10.45 -11.54 -13.05
N ILE A 405 10.87 -10.47 -12.39
CA ILE A 405 10.00 -9.50 -11.70
C ILE A 405 9.05 -8.84 -12.71
N PHE A 406 9.59 -8.42 -13.86
CA PHE A 406 8.85 -7.74 -14.92
C PHE A 406 8.30 -8.66 -16.01
N ALA A 407 8.24 -9.98 -15.76
CA ALA A 407 7.63 -10.92 -16.69
C ALA A 407 6.13 -10.58 -16.89
N PRO A 408 5.61 -10.63 -18.13
CA PRO A 408 4.23 -10.27 -18.47
C PRO A 408 3.23 -11.37 -18.05
N VAL A 409 3.21 -11.69 -16.75
CA VAL A 409 2.29 -12.66 -16.16
C VAL A 409 0.88 -12.04 -16.15
N PRO A 410 -0.19 -12.79 -16.50
CA PRO A 410 -1.55 -12.27 -16.53
C PRO A 410 -1.95 -11.54 -15.23
N GLY A 411 -2.51 -10.33 -15.35
CA GLY A 411 -2.89 -9.50 -14.21
C GLY A 411 -1.76 -8.96 -13.33
N ALA A 412 -0.48 -9.21 -13.65
CA ALA A 412 0.65 -8.61 -12.95
C ALA A 412 0.93 -7.17 -13.42
N PHE A 413 0.72 -6.90 -14.71
CA PHE A 413 0.86 -5.60 -15.34
C PHE A 413 -0.33 -5.39 -16.27
N PHE A 414 -0.99 -4.24 -16.18
CA PHE A 414 -2.22 -3.95 -16.95
C PHE A 414 -2.37 -2.46 -17.30
N HIS A 415 -1.36 -1.65 -16.99
CA HIS A 415 -1.13 -0.31 -17.53
C HIS A 415 0.40 -0.05 -17.57
N PRO A 416 0.90 1.02 -18.21
CA PRO A 416 2.35 1.28 -18.31
C PRO A 416 3.03 1.73 -17.01
N PHE A 417 2.25 2.24 -16.06
CA PHE A 417 2.78 2.96 -14.89
C PHE A 417 2.99 2.07 -13.65
N HIS A 418 3.57 0.89 -13.83
CA HIS A 418 3.83 -0.05 -12.72
C HIS A 418 5.26 0.11 -12.19
N VAL A 419 5.39 0.51 -10.92
CA VAL A 419 6.67 0.46 -10.17
C VAL A 419 7.22 -0.97 -10.13
N GLY A 420 6.32 -1.96 -10.05
CA GLY A 420 6.57 -3.40 -10.04
C GLY A 420 5.25 -4.14 -10.21
N PRO A 421 5.25 -5.48 -10.26
CA PRO A 421 4.05 -6.25 -10.56
C PRO A 421 2.98 -6.10 -9.46
N ALA A 422 1.71 -5.99 -9.85
CA ALA A 422 0.58 -5.88 -8.92
C ALA A 422 0.41 -7.13 -8.03
N ASP A 423 1.00 -8.27 -8.41
CA ASP A 423 1.03 -9.49 -7.63
C ASP A 423 2.25 -9.65 -6.71
N LEU A 424 3.16 -8.66 -6.63
CA LEU A 424 4.45 -8.78 -5.91
C LEU A 424 4.35 -9.32 -4.48
N THR A 425 3.31 -8.93 -3.74
CA THR A 425 3.11 -9.34 -2.34
C THR A 425 1.98 -10.36 -2.17
N ARG A 426 1.51 -10.97 -3.26
CA ARG A 426 0.53 -12.06 -3.21
C ARG A 426 1.24 -13.39 -2.93
N GLU A 427 0.55 -14.32 -2.28
CA GLU A 427 1.13 -15.62 -1.88
C GLU A 427 1.54 -16.48 -3.08
N ASP A 428 0.87 -16.31 -4.22
CA ASP A 428 1.14 -17.02 -5.46
C ASP A 428 2.20 -16.35 -6.36
N PHE A 429 2.78 -15.20 -5.96
CA PHE A 429 3.78 -14.48 -6.77
C PHE A 429 4.93 -15.37 -7.25
N VAL A 430 5.48 -16.15 -6.31
CA VAL A 430 6.63 -17.04 -6.55
C VAL A 430 6.21 -18.24 -7.36
N SER A 431 5.09 -18.88 -7.05
CA SER A 431 4.64 -20.10 -7.74
C SER A 431 4.34 -19.83 -9.22
N ARG A 432 3.74 -18.67 -9.54
CA ARG A 432 3.49 -18.20 -10.92
C ARG A 432 4.75 -17.97 -11.74
N ARG A 433 5.89 -17.73 -11.08
CA ARG A 433 7.20 -17.43 -11.70
C ARG A 433 8.28 -18.46 -11.35
N LYS A 434 7.90 -19.62 -10.78
CA LYS A 434 8.84 -20.60 -10.20
C LYS A 434 9.96 -20.97 -11.16
N GLY A 435 9.62 -21.35 -12.39
CA GLY A 435 10.62 -21.71 -13.40
C GLY A 435 11.60 -20.59 -13.73
N SER A 436 11.14 -19.34 -13.77
CA SER A 436 11.96 -18.16 -14.06
C SER A 436 12.86 -17.79 -12.86
N PHE A 437 12.39 -17.94 -11.63
CA PHE A 437 13.21 -17.76 -10.43
C PHE A 437 14.31 -18.80 -10.32
N GLU A 438 14.00 -20.09 -10.56
CA GLU A 438 15.03 -21.13 -10.54
C GLU A 438 16.09 -20.92 -11.63
N GLN A 439 15.71 -20.38 -12.79
CA GLN A 439 16.69 -19.96 -13.81
C GLN A 439 17.57 -18.80 -13.37
N CYS A 440 17.03 -17.83 -12.61
CA CYS A 440 17.84 -16.76 -12.00
C CYS A 440 18.83 -17.33 -10.99
N PHE A 441 18.40 -18.26 -10.14
CA PHE A 441 19.25 -18.85 -9.10
C PHE A 441 20.29 -19.84 -9.66
N ALA A 442 19.99 -20.54 -10.75
CA ALA A 442 20.99 -21.34 -11.46
C ALA A 442 22.23 -20.53 -11.89
N ARG A 443 22.07 -19.22 -12.14
CA ARG A 443 23.19 -18.32 -12.47
C ARG A 443 24.15 -18.07 -11.30
N LEU A 444 23.68 -18.24 -10.07
CA LEU A 444 24.54 -18.17 -8.87
C LEU A 444 25.48 -19.38 -8.86
N ALA A 445 24.99 -20.55 -9.26
CA ALA A 445 25.77 -21.78 -9.34
C ALA A 445 26.78 -21.78 -10.49
N ASP A 446 26.42 -21.27 -11.67
CA ASP A 446 27.32 -21.24 -12.85
C ASP A 446 28.25 -20.01 -12.91
N GLY A 447 28.09 -19.05 -11.99
CA GLY A 447 28.91 -17.84 -11.90
C GLY A 447 28.48 -16.69 -12.84
N SER A 448 27.53 -16.91 -13.74
CA SER A 448 27.06 -15.88 -14.70
C SER A 448 26.20 -14.78 -14.05
N TYR A 449 25.84 -14.91 -12.76
CA TYR A 449 25.06 -13.92 -12.02
C TYR A 449 25.74 -12.54 -11.97
N ARG A 450 27.09 -12.49 -11.90
CA ARG A 450 27.85 -11.24 -11.82
C ARG A 450 27.66 -10.40 -13.08
N GLU A 451 27.82 -11.01 -14.24
CA GLU A 451 27.58 -10.36 -15.53
C GLU A 451 26.12 -9.94 -15.67
N ARG A 452 25.17 -10.80 -15.28
CA ARG A 452 23.74 -10.48 -15.32
C ARG A 452 23.39 -9.23 -14.50
N ILE A 453 23.89 -9.14 -13.27
CA ILE A 453 23.64 -8.01 -12.36
C ILE A 453 24.21 -6.72 -12.94
N LEU A 454 25.47 -6.72 -13.38
CA LEU A 454 26.12 -5.53 -13.96
C LEU A 454 25.50 -5.10 -15.29
N ALA A 455 25.12 -6.07 -16.15
CA ALA A 455 24.42 -5.78 -17.40
C ALA A 455 23.06 -5.13 -17.14
N ASN A 456 22.28 -5.66 -16.19
CA ASN A 456 21.00 -5.07 -15.81
C ASN A 456 21.19 -3.69 -15.15
N TYR A 457 22.21 -3.50 -14.32
CA TYR A 457 22.53 -2.20 -13.72
C TYR A 457 22.72 -1.12 -14.79
N ARG A 458 23.61 -1.38 -15.76
CA ARG A 458 23.94 -0.44 -16.84
C ARG A 458 22.76 -0.19 -17.77
N ALA A 459 22.00 -1.22 -18.10
CA ALA A 459 20.88 -1.12 -19.04
C ALA A 459 19.63 -0.47 -18.45
N LYS A 460 19.45 -0.51 -17.12
CA LYS A 460 18.19 -0.15 -16.44
C LYS A 460 18.30 1.05 -15.52
N GLN A 461 19.46 1.71 -15.47
CA GLN A 461 19.69 2.86 -14.60
C GLN A 461 18.57 3.91 -14.74
N GLY A 462 18.00 4.32 -13.61
CA GLY A 462 16.88 5.27 -13.56
C GLY A 462 15.50 4.65 -13.78
N THR A 463 15.42 3.39 -14.22
CA THR A 463 14.15 2.66 -14.36
C THR A 463 13.66 2.17 -13.00
N THR A 464 12.41 2.44 -12.69
CA THR A 464 11.78 2.11 -11.41
C THR A 464 11.77 0.60 -11.18
N ASN A 465 12.09 0.18 -9.95
CA ASN A 465 12.04 -1.21 -9.51
C ASN A 465 11.73 -1.25 -8.01
N PRO A 466 10.90 -2.19 -7.53
CA PRO A 466 10.51 -2.24 -6.11
C PRO A 466 11.64 -2.61 -5.14
N PHE A 467 12.78 -3.09 -5.65
CA PHE A 467 13.93 -3.55 -4.87
C PHE A 467 15.22 -2.72 -5.08
N VAL A 468 15.33 -1.97 -6.18
CA VAL A 468 16.57 -1.24 -6.54
C VAL A 468 16.43 0.24 -6.20
N ILE A 469 17.31 0.73 -5.33
CA ILE A 469 17.38 2.15 -4.95
C ILE A 469 18.60 2.79 -5.63
N TRP A 470 18.40 3.35 -6.82
CA TRP A 470 19.49 3.88 -7.67
C TRP A 470 20.43 4.87 -6.99
N PRO A 471 19.96 5.81 -6.13
CA PRO A 471 20.88 6.73 -5.44
C PRO A 471 21.89 6.04 -4.51
N VAL A 472 21.58 4.82 -4.04
CA VAL A 472 22.45 4.05 -3.13
C VAL A 472 23.27 2.99 -3.88
N ILE A 473 22.68 2.38 -4.91
CA ILE A 473 23.32 1.33 -5.69
C ILE A 473 24.23 1.93 -6.76
N THR A 474 25.54 1.89 -6.53
CA THR A 474 26.56 2.30 -7.51
C THR A 474 27.29 1.10 -8.10
N GLU A 475 27.96 1.27 -9.24
CA GLU A 475 28.74 0.20 -9.86
C GLU A 475 29.92 -0.25 -8.98
N GLU A 476 30.52 0.67 -8.22
CA GLU A 476 31.59 0.39 -7.26
C GLU A 476 31.08 -0.47 -6.10
N LEU A 477 29.94 -0.09 -5.51
CA LEU A 477 29.30 -0.88 -4.46
C LEU A 477 28.95 -2.29 -4.94
N LEU A 478 28.36 -2.41 -6.14
CA LEU A 478 28.02 -3.70 -6.73
C LEU A 478 29.27 -4.54 -6.96
N SER A 479 30.33 -3.97 -7.52
CA SER A 479 31.57 -4.69 -7.78
C SER A 479 32.19 -5.24 -6.50
N LEU A 480 32.32 -4.39 -5.47
CA LEU A 480 32.82 -4.77 -4.15
C LEU A 480 31.96 -5.86 -3.50
N ALA A 481 30.63 -5.70 -3.55
CA ALA A 481 29.71 -6.69 -3.01
C ALA A 481 29.84 -8.05 -3.72
N LEU A 482 29.97 -8.06 -5.05
CA LEU A 482 30.10 -9.29 -5.84
C LEU A 482 31.47 -9.98 -5.66
N ASP A 483 32.51 -9.26 -5.25
CA ASP A 483 33.82 -9.83 -4.90
C ASP A 483 33.86 -10.46 -3.50
N CYS A 484 33.00 -9.97 -2.61
CA CYS A 484 33.02 -10.33 -1.19
C CYS A 484 31.88 -11.26 -0.76
N LEU A 485 30.70 -11.20 -1.39
CA LEU A 485 29.54 -12.02 -1.02
C LEU A 485 29.59 -13.38 -1.75
N PRO A 486 29.64 -14.51 -1.02
CA PRO A 486 29.55 -15.83 -1.63
C PRO A 486 28.21 -16.03 -2.34
N PRO A 487 28.18 -16.70 -3.51
CA PRO A 487 26.93 -16.95 -4.24
C PRO A 487 25.94 -17.83 -3.44
N ALA A 488 26.43 -18.72 -2.58
CA ALA A 488 25.59 -19.55 -1.70
C ALA A 488 24.82 -18.70 -0.67
N ASP A 489 25.47 -17.69 -0.10
CA ASP A 489 24.82 -16.76 0.82
C ASP A 489 23.77 -15.92 0.10
N LEU A 490 24.09 -15.41 -1.09
CA LEU A 490 23.11 -14.70 -1.92
C LEU A 490 21.87 -15.57 -2.22
N GLU A 491 22.07 -16.85 -2.56
CA GLU A 491 20.95 -17.76 -2.80
C GLU A 491 20.07 -17.94 -1.55
N ARG A 492 20.68 -18.17 -0.38
CA ARG A 492 19.97 -18.30 0.92
C ARG A 492 19.17 -17.04 1.25
N LEU A 493 19.79 -15.88 1.10
CA LEU A 493 19.16 -14.57 1.32
C LEU A 493 17.97 -14.36 0.38
N PHE A 494 18.14 -14.64 -0.92
CA PHE A 494 17.08 -14.44 -1.91
C PHE A 494 15.93 -15.43 -1.73
N ARG A 495 16.22 -16.70 -1.41
CA ARG A 495 15.18 -17.70 -1.12
C ARG A 495 14.37 -17.29 0.11
N ARG A 496 15.02 -16.83 1.18
CA ARG A 496 14.31 -16.29 2.35
C ARG A 496 13.48 -15.06 2.00
N LEU A 497 14.01 -14.12 1.23
CA LEU A 497 13.27 -12.95 0.76
C LEU A 497 11.98 -13.35 0.03
N LEU A 498 12.05 -14.37 -0.84
CA LEU A 498 10.90 -14.86 -1.60
C LEU A 498 9.82 -15.55 -0.76
N LEU A 499 10.14 -16.10 0.42
CA LEU A 499 9.14 -16.72 1.31
C LEU A 499 8.07 -15.71 1.76
N ASN A 500 8.47 -14.44 1.97
CA ASN A 500 7.56 -13.37 2.32
C ASN A 500 8.18 -12.01 1.98
N ILE A 501 8.07 -11.58 0.72
CA ILE A 501 8.66 -10.33 0.23
C ILE A 501 8.20 -9.12 1.06
N ARG A 502 6.95 -9.12 1.52
CA ARG A 502 6.40 -8.00 2.31
C ARG A 502 7.12 -7.84 3.66
N GLU A 503 7.44 -8.95 4.32
CA GLU A 503 8.05 -8.94 5.65
C GLU A 503 9.58 -8.99 5.60
N HIS A 504 10.15 -9.72 4.64
CA HIS A 504 11.58 -10.02 4.59
C HIS A 504 12.39 -8.98 3.80
N ARG A 505 11.75 -8.08 3.04
CA ARG A 505 12.46 -6.95 2.40
C ARG A 505 13.02 -5.93 3.40
N SER A 506 12.67 -6.05 4.68
CA SER A 506 13.07 -5.14 5.75
C SER A 506 13.72 -5.90 6.90
N GLY A 507 14.56 -5.21 7.67
CA GLY A 507 15.26 -5.76 8.83
C GLY A 507 16.66 -6.27 8.56
N PHE A 508 17.22 -5.97 7.39
CA PHE A 508 18.65 -6.20 7.15
C PHE A 508 19.51 -5.28 8.03
N PRO A 509 20.70 -5.74 8.44
CA PRO A 509 21.60 -4.94 9.27
C PRO A 509 22.00 -3.60 8.64
N ASP A 510 22.14 -2.56 9.47
CA ASP A 510 22.47 -1.19 9.03
C ASP A 510 23.72 -1.12 8.15
N LEU A 511 24.79 -1.78 8.59
CA LEU A 511 26.11 -1.69 7.97
C LEU A 511 26.52 -3.02 7.33
N ILE A 512 27.34 -2.93 6.30
CA ILE A 512 28.14 -4.05 5.78
C ILE A 512 29.61 -3.65 5.76
N ARG A 513 30.46 -4.50 6.32
CA ARG A 513 31.92 -4.40 6.21
C ARG A 513 32.42 -5.40 5.20
N PHE A 514 33.20 -4.94 4.23
CA PHE A 514 33.85 -5.80 3.23
C PHE A 514 35.31 -6.03 3.56
N LEU A 515 35.83 -7.20 3.24
CA LEU A 515 37.21 -7.64 3.46
C LEU A 515 37.72 -8.31 2.18
N PRO A 516 37.91 -7.56 1.07
CA PRO A 516 38.17 -8.12 -0.26
C PRO A 516 39.44 -8.98 -0.32
N ASN A 517 40.44 -8.66 0.52
CA ASN A 517 41.72 -9.36 0.58
C ASN A 517 41.74 -10.52 1.60
N ALA A 518 40.61 -10.88 2.22
CA ALA A 518 40.59 -11.98 3.17
C ALA A 518 40.88 -13.32 2.48
N ALA A 519 41.76 -14.10 3.11
CA ALA A 519 42.22 -15.39 2.61
C ALA A 519 41.08 -16.43 2.51
N GLU A 520 40.12 -16.37 3.43
CA GLU A 520 38.94 -17.23 3.44
C GLU A 520 37.76 -16.52 2.74
N PRO A 521 37.23 -17.07 1.62
CA PRO A 521 36.11 -16.46 0.89
C PRO A 521 34.86 -16.23 1.76
N ASP A 522 34.55 -17.15 2.67
CA ASP A 522 33.37 -17.10 3.54
C ASP A 522 33.48 -16.05 4.66
N LYS A 523 34.63 -15.37 4.78
CA LYS A 523 34.89 -14.30 5.76
C LYS A 523 35.17 -12.95 5.10
N ARG A 524 34.81 -12.80 3.82
CA ARG A 524 35.04 -11.57 3.05
C ARG A 524 34.03 -10.46 3.31
N TYR A 525 33.04 -10.69 4.17
CA TYR A 525 32.13 -9.65 4.62
C TYR A 525 31.60 -9.93 6.04
N GLU A 526 31.03 -8.91 6.66
CA GLU A 526 30.24 -9.01 7.88
C GLU A 526 29.11 -7.97 7.84
N MET A 527 27.87 -8.40 8.11
CA MET A 527 26.73 -7.50 8.31
C MET A 527 26.63 -7.11 9.79
N ILE A 528 26.39 -5.83 10.07
CA ILE A 528 26.45 -5.29 11.44
C ILE A 528 25.21 -4.44 11.71
N GLU A 529 24.40 -4.88 12.66
CA GLU A 529 23.23 -4.17 13.16
C GLU A 529 23.64 -3.30 14.34
N VAL A 530 23.41 -1.99 14.28
CA VAL A 530 23.89 -1.05 15.30
C VAL A 530 22.78 -0.72 16.29
N LYS A 531 23.13 -0.66 17.57
CA LYS A 531 22.22 -0.21 18.64
C LYS A 531 22.86 0.86 19.51
N GLY A 532 22.24 2.03 19.51
CA GLY A 532 22.59 3.12 20.42
C GLY A 532 22.19 2.82 21.87
N PRO A 533 22.63 3.66 22.82
CA PRO A 533 22.23 3.53 24.21
C PRO A 533 20.70 3.62 24.38
N GLY A 534 20.09 2.54 24.88
CA GLY A 534 18.65 2.45 25.11
C GLY A 534 17.85 1.83 23.96
N ASP A 535 18.48 1.62 22.80
CA ASP A 535 17.83 0.98 21.66
C ASP A 535 17.78 -0.54 21.83
N ARG A 536 16.74 -1.15 21.25
CA ARG A 536 16.52 -2.60 21.25
C ARG A 536 16.33 -3.10 19.83
N LEU A 537 16.66 -4.36 19.61
CA LEU A 537 16.37 -5.06 18.36
C LEU A 537 14.85 -5.15 18.15
N GLN A 538 14.41 -4.84 16.93
CA GLN A 538 13.03 -5.03 16.51
C GLN A 538 12.79 -6.50 16.13
N ASP A 539 11.55 -6.98 16.26
CA ASP A 539 11.21 -8.39 16.01
C ASP A 539 11.65 -8.87 14.60
N HIS A 540 11.58 -8.03 13.57
CA HIS A 540 12.02 -8.40 12.23
C HIS A 540 13.55 -8.47 12.07
N GLN A 541 14.30 -7.69 12.86
CA GLN A 541 15.78 -7.72 12.87
C GLN A 541 16.26 -8.99 13.56
N ILE A 542 15.62 -9.35 14.68
CA ILE A 542 15.90 -10.60 15.41
C ILE A 542 15.73 -11.80 14.48
N ARG A 543 14.64 -11.86 13.71
CA ARG A 543 14.40 -12.96 12.75
C ARG A 543 15.48 -13.07 11.68
N TRP A 544 15.99 -11.95 11.17
CA TRP A 544 17.11 -11.96 10.22
C TRP A 544 18.41 -12.44 10.88
N LEU A 545 18.72 -11.97 12.09
CA LEU A 545 19.90 -12.39 12.84
C LEU A 545 19.87 -13.87 13.21
N GLU A 546 18.71 -14.39 13.63
CA GLU A 546 18.51 -15.82 13.89
C GLU A 546 18.75 -16.63 12.62
N PHE A 547 18.22 -16.18 11.47
CA PHE A 547 18.46 -16.82 10.19
C PHE A 547 19.94 -16.80 9.79
N PHE A 548 20.63 -15.66 9.95
CA PHE A 548 22.05 -15.57 9.64
C PHE A 548 22.86 -16.56 10.48
N ALA A 549 22.56 -16.67 11.78
CA ALA A 549 23.23 -17.59 12.67
C ALA A 549 22.99 -19.07 12.31
N VAL A 550 21.77 -19.43 11.86
CA VAL A 550 21.45 -20.79 11.39
C VAL A 550 22.16 -21.14 10.09
N GLU A 551 22.19 -20.21 9.12
CA GLU A 551 22.82 -20.43 7.81
C GLU A 551 24.35 -20.25 7.83
N GLY A 552 24.91 -19.70 8.90
CA GLY A 552 26.33 -19.35 9.01
C GLY A 552 26.72 -18.08 8.25
N ILE A 553 25.77 -17.19 7.96
CA ILE A 553 26.02 -15.89 7.33
C ILE A 553 26.69 -14.95 8.36
N PRO A 554 27.85 -14.34 8.05
CA PRO A 554 28.56 -13.47 8.98
C PRO A 554 27.74 -12.22 9.36
N ALA A 555 27.15 -12.23 10.55
CA ALA A 555 26.41 -11.10 11.09
C ALA A 555 26.67 -10.89 12.59
N SER A 556 26.59 -9.64 13.04
CA SER A 556 26.69 -9.28 14.46
C SER A 556 25.81 -8.10 14.85
N VAL A 557 25.56 -7.96 16.14
CA VAL A 557 24.92 -6.79 16.75
C VAL A 557 25.99 -5.96 17.47
N CYS A 558 26.10 -4.69 17.12
CA CYS A 558 27.03 -3.75 17.70
C CYS A 558 26.30 -2.79 18.66
N TYR A 559 26.49 -2.99 19.97
CA TYR A 559 26.00 -2.06 20.99
C TYR A 559 27.00 -0.94 21.25
N VAL A 560 26.54 0.30 21.19
CA VAL A 560 27.38 1.48 21.44
C VAL A 560 27.13 2.01 22.84
N ARG A 561 28.22 2.33 23.54
CA ARG A 561 28.24 3.15 24.75
C ARG A 561 28.99 4.44 24.46
N TRP A 562 28.50 5.56 24.96
CA TRP A 562 29.22 6.83 24.84
C TRP A 562 30.28 6.93 25.94
N GLN A 563 31.47 7.42 25.57
CA GLN A 563 32.48 7.84 26.53
C GLN A 563 31.89 8.96 27.40
N ALA A 564 32.15 8.90 28.72
CA ALA A 564 31.78 10.01 29.60
C ALA A 564 32.60 11.25 29.21
N SER A 565 31.96 12.41 29.08
CA SER A 565 32.74 13.65 28.94
C SER A 565 33.52 13.85 30.24
N GLU A 566 34.85 13.91 30.17
CA GLU A 566 35.61 14.51 31.26
C GLU A 566 35.08 15.93 31.41
N ALA A 567 34.42 16.19 32.53
CA ALA A 567 34.12 17.56 32.92
C ALA A 567 35.48 18.25 33.08
N MET A 568 35.80 19.16 32.16
CA MET A 568 36.86 20.14 32.40
C MET A 568 36.50 20.89 33.69
N GLU A 569 37.22 20.61 34.77
CA GLU A 569 37.28 21.48 35.96
C GLU A 569 37.89 22.83 35.61
#